data_AF-A0A838G355-F1
#
_entry.id   AF-A0A838G355-F1
#
_cell.length_a   1.000
_cell.length_b   1.000
_cell.length_c   1.000
_cell.angle_alpha   90.00
_cell.angle_beta   90.00
_cell.angle_gamma   90.00
#
_symmetry.space_group_name_H-M   'P 1'
#
loop_
_entity.id
_entity.type
_entity.pdbx_description
1 polymer ?
#
loop_
_entity_poly.entity_id
_entity_poly.type
_entity_poly.pdbx_seq_one_letter_code
_entity_poly.pdbx_strand_id
1 'polypeptide(L)'
;MVTNVFCSPAAYQPGCVHEAFWVSALTGRRLVLGGWAYTARNLTESSEAGISYRRSPTPWPERLRLSLGAVRQPTPQILQRLQRDYDARWIFADGRATAISARLGRLADLRFRNLDVAIYELRNTEG
;
A
#
# COMPACT_ATOMS: atom_id res chain seq x y z
N MET A 1 -1.19 5.52 -6.60
CA MET A 1 -0.70 5.87 -5.23
C MET A 1 -0.38 4.61 -4.47
N VAL A 2 0.65 4.63 -3.62
CA VAL A 2 1.06 3.51 -2.78
C VAL A 2 0.59 3.75 -1.35
N THR A 3 0.22 2.69 -0.62
CA THR A 3 -0.13 2.75 0.81
C THR A 3 0.34 1.48 1.53
N ASN A 4 0.58 1.56 2.84
CA ASN A 4 0.80 0.39 3.70
C ASN A 4 -0.45 -0.04 4.48
N VAL A 5 -1.58 0.65 4.29
CA VAL A 5 -2.83 0.40 5.01
C VAL A 5 -3.69 -0.61 4.27
N PHE A 6 -3.80 -1.81 4.83
CA PHE A 6 -4.55 -2.92 4.24
C PHE A 6 -5.46 -3.67 5.21
N CYS A 7 -5.32 -3.40 6.50
CA CYS A 7 -6.03 -4.09 7.57
C CYS A 7 -7.01 -3.15 8.27
N SER A 8 -8.04 -3.73 8.88
CA SER A 8 -8.89 -3.10 9.89
C SER A 8 -8.85 -3.96 11.16
N PRO A 9 -8.29 -3.48 12.30
CA PRO A 9 -7.59 -2.20 12.48
C PRO A 9 -6.28 -2.11 11.67
N ALA A 10 -5.70 -0.90 11.57
CA ALA A 10 -4.68 -0.56 10.57
C ALA A 10 -3.41 -1.43 10.60
N ALA A 11 -3.01 -1.95 11.77
CA ALA A 11 -1.80 -2.75 11.95
C ALA A 11 -1.73 -3.91 10.95
N TYR A 12 -0.69 -3.92 10.12
CA TYR A 12 -0.56 -4.95 9.11
C TYR A 12 -0.09 -6.27 9.71
N GLN A 13 -0.89 -7.32 9.51
CA GLN A 13 -0.56 -8.70 9.86
C GLN A 13 -1.12 -9.65 8.79
N PRO A 14 -0.41 -10.74 8.44
CA PRO A 14 -0.97 -11.76 7.56
C PRO A 14 -2.31 -12.29 8.10
N GLY A 15 -3.34 -12.40 7.25
CA GLY A 15 -4.67 -12.89 7.64
C GLY A 15 -5.56 -11.91 8.42
N CYS A 16 -5.15 -10.64 8.52
CA CYS A 16 -6.00 -9.57 9.06
C CYS A 16 -7.28 -9.38 8.23
N VAL A 17 -8.23 -8.60 8.75
CA VAL A 17 -9.44 -8.23 8.01
C VAL A 17 -9.11 -7.13 7.00
N HIS A 18 -9.25 -7.42 5.70
CA HIS A 18 -8.88 -6.56 4.58
C HIS A 18 -9.97 -5.55 4.18
N GLU A 19 -10.38 -4.70 5.11
CA GLU A 19 -11.46 -3.71 4.93
C GLU A 19 -10.97 -2.27 4.76
N ALA A 20 -9.66 -2.07 4.53
CA ALA A 20 -9.07 -0.74 4.51
C ALA A 20 -9.20 0.01 3.16
N PHE A 21 -10.36 -0.07 2.51
CA PHE A 21 -10.65 0.63 1.25
C PHE A 21 -10.82 2.15 1.42
N TRP A 22 -10.90 2.64 2.65
CA TRP A 22 -11.09 4.06 2.96
C TRP A 22 -10.00 4.95 2.36
N VAL A 23 -8.76 4.47 2.23
CA VAL A 23 -7.66 5.27 1.66
C VAL A 23 -7.98 5.70 0.23
N SER A 24 -8.48 4.78 -0.60
CA SER A 24 -8.89 5.14 -1.97
C SER A 24 -10.13 6.04 -1.96
N ALA A 25 -11.08 5.80 -1.05
CA ALA A 25 -12.31 6.58 -0.97
C ALA A 25 -12.04 8.05 -0.59
N LEU A 26 -11.20 8.30 0.41
CA LEU A 26 -10.89 9.65 0.88
C LEU A 26 -9.93 10.41 -0.04
N THR A 27 -8.99 9.71 -0.69
CA THR A 27 -8.00 10.37 -1.56
C THR A 27 -8.48 10.54 -2.99
N GLY A 28 -9.53 9.83 -3.41
CA GLY A 28 -9.97 9.79 -4.82
C GLY A 28 -8.90 9.23 -5.76
N ARG A 29 -7.88 8.54 -5.25
CA ARG A 29 -6.73 8.05 -6.03
C ARG A 29 -6.77 6.53 -6.19
N ARG A 30 -6.44 6.07 -7.40
CA ARG A 30 -6.16 4.66 -7.67
C ARG A 30 -4.94 4.21 -6.85
N LEU A 31 -5.08 3.08 -6.16
CA LEU A 31 -4.02 2.47 -5.38
C LEU A 31 -3.28 1.38 -6.19
N VAL A 32 -1.98 1.23 -5.96
CA VAL A 32 -1.18 0.11 -6.50
C VAL A 32 -1.76 -1.22 -6.02
N LEU A 33 -2.10 -1.27 -4.73
CA LEU A 33 -2.89 -2.33 -4.11
C LEU A 33 -3.90 -1.67 -3.17
N GLY A 34 -5.15 -2.08 -3.24
CA GLY A 34 -6.22 -1.61 -2.37
C GLY A 34 -7.51 -2.35 -2.65
N GLY A 35 -8.37 -2.48 -1.65
CA GLY A 35 -9.69 -3.09 -1.79
C GLY A 35 -9.70 -4.49 -2.40
N TRP A 36 -8.60 -5.26 -2.34
CA TRP A 36 -8.51 -6.53 -3.08
C TRP A 36 -9.55 -7.55 -2.62
N ALA A 37 -9.96 -7.48 -1.35
CA ALA A 37 -11.01 -8.31 -0.78
C ALA A 37 -12.27 -8.32 -1.68
N TYR A 38 -12.57 -7.19 -2.32
CA TYR A 38 -13.76 -6.96 -3.14
C TYR A 38 -13.52 -7.08 -4.64
N THR A 39 -12.33 -7.51 -5.07
CA THR A 39 -12.07 -7.74 -6.49
C THR A 39 -12.67 -9.06 -6.93
N ALA A 40 -13.17 -9.13 -8.17
CA ALA A 40 -13.77 -10.35 -8.72
C ALA A 40 -12.86 -11.57 -8.56
N ARG A 41 -11.56 -11.40 -8.86
CA ARG A 41 -10.55 -12.46 -8.68
C ARG A 41 -10.49 -13.00 -7.26
N ASN A 42 -10.37 -12.12 -6.26
CA ASN A 42 -10.31 -12.55 -4.86
C ASN A 42 -11.62 -13.21 -4.42
N LEU A 43 -12.77 -12.69 -4.83
CA LEU A 43 -14.07 -13.29 -4.52
C LEU A 43 -14.19 -14.72 -5.07
N THR A 44 -13.80 -14.93 -6.32
CA THR A 44 -13.76 -16.27 -6.94
C THR A 44 -12.81 -17.20 -6.19
N GLU A 45 -11.54 -16.82 -6.04
CA GLU A 45 -10.52 -17.66 -5.40
C GLU A 45 -10.88 -17.99 -3.93
N SER A 46 -11.47 -17.03 -3.21
CA SER A 46 -11.92 -17.24 -1.83
C SER A 46 -13.10 -18.19 -1.73
N SER A 47 -14.05 -18.07 -2.68
CA SER A 47 -15.21 -18.96 -2.75
C SER A 47 -14.78 -20.40 -3.05
N GLU A 48 -13.87 -20.59 -4.01
CA GLU A 48 -13.32 -21.91 -4.36
C GLU A 48 -12.55 -22.54 -3.20
N ALA A 49 -11.78 -21.74 -2.45
CA ALA A 49 -11.02 -22.20 -1.30
C ALA A 49 -11.86 -22.34 -0.01
N GLY A 50 -13.13 -21.96 -0.01
CA GLY A 50 -14.01 -22.01 1.17
C GLY A 50 -13.56 -21.11 2.33
N ILE A 51 -12.83 -20.02 2.03
CA ILE A 51 -12.31 -19.08 3.02
C ILE A 51 -12.98 -17.71 2.91
N SER A 52 -12.97 -16.94 4.00
CA SER A 52 -13.54 -15.59 3.99
C SER A 52 -12.74 -14.68 3.06
N TYR A 53 -13.39 -14.09 2.05
CA TYR A 53 -12.79 -13.11 1.13
C TYR A 53 -12.11 -11.93 1.82
N ARG A 54 -12.54 -11.59 3.04
CA ARG A 54 -11.96 -10.53 3.87
C ARG A 54 -10.63 -10.91 4.52
N ARG A 55 -10.32 -12.20 4.63
CA ARG A 55 -9.08 -12.71 5.21
C ARG A 55 -8.22 -13.44 4.19
N SER A 56 -8.72 -13.59 2.96
CA SER A 56 -7.98 -14.18 1.87
C SER A 56 -6.75 -13.34 1.53
N PRO A 57 -5.61 -14.01 1.26
CA PRO A 57 -4.42 -13.32 0.83
C PRO A 57 -4.71 -12.59 -0.49
N THR A 58 -4.04 -11.47 -0.70
CA THR A 58 -4.10 -10.78 -1.99
C THR A 58 -3.60 -11.69 -3.12
N PRO A 59 -4.31 -11.75 -4.26
CA PRO A 59 -3.81 -12.44 -5.45
C PRO A 59 -2.61 -11.73 -6.11
N TRP A 60 -2.21 -10.56 -5.58
CA TRP A 60 -1.08 -9.77 -6.06
C TRP A 60 0.01 -9.62 -4.97
N PRO A 61 0.70 -10.72 -4.59
CA PRO A 61 1.68 -10.70 -3.50
C PRO A 61 2.86 -9.75 -3.76
N GLU A 62 3.24 -9.55 -5.03
CA GLU A 62 4.29 -8.59 -5.40
C GLU A 62 3.89 -7.14 -5.05
N ARG A 63 2.66 -6.74 -5.37
CA ARG A 63 2.16 -5.38 -5.10
C ARG A 63 2.11 -5.09 -3.61
N LEU A 64 1.75 -6.11 -2.81
CA LEU A 64 1.78 -6.05 -1.35
C LEU A 64 3.21 -5.86 -0.84
N ARG A 65 4.15 -6.69 -1.29
CA ARG A 65 5.56 -6.61 -0.91
C ARG A 65 6.17 -5.25 -1.26
N LEU A 66 5.89 -4.73 -2.47
CA LEU A 66 6.37 -3.41 -2.89
C LEU A 66 5.76 -2.29 -2.06
N SER A 67 4.46 -2.36 -1.77
CA SER A 67 3.76 -1.30 -1.03
C SER A 67 4.20 -1.25 0.45
N LEU A 68 4.35 -2.40 1.11
CA LEU A 68 4.91 -2.48 2.46
C LEU A 68 6.39 -2.07 2.48
N GLY A 69 7.17 -2.52 1.49
CA GLY A 69 8.59 -2.19 1.35
C GLY A 69 8.83 -0.70 1.16
N ALA A 70 8.00 -0.02 0.37
CA ALA A 70 8.08 1.42 0.14
C ALA A 70 7.93 2.26 1.41
N VAL A 71 7.28 1.73 2.45
CA VAL A 71 7.11 2.42 3.74
C VAL A 71 8.13 1.94 4.77
N ARG A 72 8.28 0.62 4.93
CA ARG A 72 9.06 0.02 6.03
C ARG A 72 10.58 -0.01 5.76
N GLN A 73 10.99 -0.30 4.52
CA GLN A 73 12.40 -0.44 4.13
C GLN A 73 12.61 0.07 2.69
N PRO A 74 12.41 1.37 2.43
CA PRO A 74 12.43 1.90 1.07
C PRO A 74 13.83 1.86 0.46
N THR A 75 13.89 1.43 -0.79
CA THR A 75 15.08 1.51 -1.64
C THR A 75 14.75 2.30 -2.90
N PRO A 76 15.75 2.96 -3.54
CA PRO A 76 15.53 3.60 -4.84
C PRO A 76 14.87 2.67 -5.86
N GLN A 77 15.29 1.39 -5.89
CA GLN A 77 14.77 0.38 -6.81
C GLN A 77 13.28 0.06 -6.58
N ILE A 78 12.84 -0.02 -5.31
CA ILE A 78 11.41 -0.20 -5.00
C ILE A 78 10.61 1.00 -5.49
N LEU A 79 11.08 2.23 -5.21
CA LEU A 79 10.35 3.44 -5.60
C LEU A 79 10.32 3.64 -7.12
N GLN A 80 11.43 3.38 -7.81
CA GLN A 80 11.49 3.40 -9.28
C GLN A 80 10.57 2.37 -9.91
N ARG A 81 10.52 1.14 -9.36
CA ARG A 81 9.60 0.10 -9.83
C ARG A 81 8.14 0.51 -9.65
N LEU A 82 7.81 1.14 -8.51
CA LEU A 82 6.46 1.64 -8.25
C LEU A 82 6.06 2.77 -9.20
N GLN A 83 6.98 3.68 -9.53
CA GLN A 83 6.76 4.72 -10.54
C GLN A 83 6.54 4.11 -11.92
N ARG A 84 7.50 3.29 -12.39
CA ARG A 84 7.52 2.78 -13.76
C ARG A 84 6.42 1.75 -14.06
N ASP A 85 6.18 0.81 -13.16
CA ASP A 85 5.30 -0.33 -13.43
C ASP A 85 3.84 -0.06 -12.99
N TYR A 86 3.60 0.98 -12.18
CA TYR A 86 2.30 1.25 -11.57
C TYR A 86 1.89 2.73 -11.55
N ASP A 87 2.63 3.61 -12.23
CA ASP A 87 2.41 5.07 -12.29
C ASP A 87 2.25 5.71 -10.90
N ALA A 88 2.91 5.14 -9.89
CA ALA A 88 2.82 5.64 -8.54
C ALA A 88 3.55 6.97 -8.44
N ARG A 89 2.85 8.05 -8.11
CA ARG A 89 3.46 9.35 -7.80
C ARG A 89 3.49 9.70 -6.31
N TRP A 90 2.65 9.04 -5.52
CA TRP A 90 2.40 9.37 -4.12
C TRP A 90 2.52 8.13 -3.24
N ILE A 91 3.06 8.30 -2.04
CA ILE A 91 3.02 7.32 -0.95
C ILE A 91 2.22 7.91 0.21
N PHE A 92 1.13 7.24 0.58
CA PHE A 92 0.43 7.45 1.84
C PHE A 92 0.98 6.44 2.87
N ALA A 93 1.74 6.92 3.86
CA ALA A 93 2.33 6.06 4.87
C ALA A 93 1.63 6.29 6.21
N ASP A 94 1.10 5.22 6.82
CA ASP A 94 0.49 5.23 8.15
C ASP A 94 1.32 4.40 9.13
N GLY A 95 1.85 5.07 10.16
CA GLY A 95 2.69 4.50 11.21
C GLY A 95 1.97 3.47 12.06
N ARG A 96 0.64 3.51 12.13
CA ARG A 96 -0.18 2.51 12.82
C ARG A 96 -0.23 1.19 12.06
N ALA A 97 -0.06 1.22 10.73
CA ALA A 97 -0.03 0.02 9.90
C ALA A 97 1.34 -0.68 9.94
N THR A 98 2.41 0.07 9.72
CA THR A 98 3.80 -0.36 9.91
C THR A 98 4.68 0.84 10.22
N ALA A 99 5.82 0.64 10.87
CA ALA A 99 6.81 1.72 11.08
C ALA A 99 7.19 2.41 9.75
N ILE A 100 7.14 3.75 9.73
CA ILE A 100 7.56 4.57 8.59
C ILE A 100 9.07 4.77 8.66
N SER A 101 9.80 4.30 7.66
CA SER A 101 11.25 4.44 7.61
C SER A 101 11.67 5.91 7.44
N ALA A 102 12.59 6.39 8.28
CA ALA A 102 13.23 7.69 8.10
C ALA A 102 13.97 7.81 6.75
N ARG A 103 14.36 6.69 6.13
CA ARG A 103 15.00 6.67 4.81
C ARG A 103 14.05 7.19 3.71
N LEU A 104 12.73 7.12 3.92
CA LEU A 104 11.76 7.57 2.94
C LEU A 104 11.90 9.07 2.63
N GLY A 105 12.16 9.90 3.65
CA GLY A 105 12.39 11.34 3.47
C GLY A 105 13.68 11.70 2.74
N ARG A 106 14.60 10.75 2.56
CA ARG A 106 15.80 10.93 1.72
C ARG A 106 15.53 10.58 0.26
N LEU A 107 14.52 9.75 -0.01
CA LEU A 107 14.24 9.18 -1.33
C LEU A 107 13.02 9.81 -2.02
N ALA A 108 12.16 10.47 -1.26
CA ALA A 108 10.92 11.08 -1.71
C ALA A 108 10.68 12.39 -0.94
N ASP A 109 9.90 13.29 -1.51
CA ASP A 109 9.68 14.62 -0.95
C ASP A 109 8.48 14.59 0.00
N LEU A 110 8.69 14.99 1.25
CA LEU A 110 7.62 15.06 2.23
C LEU A 110 6.67 16.22 1.88
N ARG A 111 5.39 15.91 1.68
CA ARG A 111 4.36 16.93 1.39
C ARG A 111 3.40 17.17 2.55
N PHE A 112 3.22 16.18 3.42
CA PHE A 112 2.40 16.30 4.61
C PHE A 112 2.86 15.32 5.70
N ARG A 113 2.72 15.71 6.97
CA ARG A 113 2.94 14.82 8.12
C ARG A 113 2.08 15.25 9.30
N ASN A 114 1.53 14.27 10.01
CA ASN A 114 1.01 14.40 11.37
C ASN A 114 1.57 13.25 12.24
N LEU A 115 0.94 12.97 13.40
CA LEU A 115 1.39 11.95 14.34
C LEU A 115 1.48 10.55 13.72
N ASP A 116 0.46 10.15 12.96
CA ASP A 116 0.35 8.79 12.44
C ASP A 116 0.70 8.70 10.94
N VAL A 117 0.41 9.74 10.17
CA VAL A 117 0.42 9.72 8.71
C VAL A 117 1.49 10.64 8.16
N ALA A 118 2.19 10.17 7.14
CA ALA A 118 3.07 10.98 6.30
C ALA A 118 2.77 10.73 4.81
N ILE A 119 2.69 11.80 4.04
CA ILE A 119 2.46 11.74 2.59
C ILE A 119 3.72 12.22 1.89
N TYR A 120 4.24 11.36 1.01
CA TYR A 120 5.41 11.64 0.20
C TYR A 120 5.06 11.69 -1.28
N GLU A 121 5.66 12.61 -2.00
CA GLU A 121 5.70 12.61 -3.46
C GLU A 121 6.99 11.94 -3.92
N LEU A 122 6.88 11.00 -4.87
CA LEU A 122 8.05 10.39 -5.47
C LEU A 122 8.74 11.40 -6.39
N ARG A 123 10.08 11.48 -6.29
CA ARG A 123 10.87 12.31 -7.20
C ARG A 123 10.81 11.70 -8.59
N ASN A 124 10.48 12.52 -9.57
CA ASN A 124 10.62 12.14 -10.98
C ASN A 124 12.08 11.78 -11.21
N THR A 125 12.34 10.53 -11.56
CA THR A 125 13.61 10.16 -12.20
C THR A 125 13.44 10.39 -13.69
N GLU A 126 13.39 11.66 -14.10
CA GLU A 126 13.74 12.01 -15.47
C GLU A 126 15.26 12.02 -15.52
N GLY A 127 15.82 11.11 -16.32
CA GLY A 127 17.18 11.21 -16.85
C GLY A 127 17.11 11.93 -18.19
#